data_AF-A0A660E1K8-F1
#
_entry.id   AF-A0A660E1K8-F1
#
_cell.length_a   1.000
_cell.length_b   1.000
_cell.length_c   1.000
_cell.angle_alpha   90.00
_cell.angle_beta   90.00
_cell.angle_gamma   90.00
#
_symmetry.space_group_name_H-M   'P 1'
#
loop_
_entity.id
_entity.type
_entity.pdbx_description
1 polymer ?
#
loop_
_entity_poly.entity_id
_entity_poly.type
_entity_poly.pdbx_seq_one_letter_code
_entity_poly.pdbx_strand_id
1 'polypeptide(L)'
;MSDRANRITIRIIIVLIVIFFSITGGIWGYHEYMTSDVHLSRVVTAEMNQLLSSQNHTTMKKLAANPKTYQFLKNTTATTKVKDTSDYQMQLNHWDGYTTILNTRGVDVYIAHVSGYTWKIKRIEVQ
;
A
#
# COMPACT_ATOMS: atom_id res chain seq x y z
N MET A 1 35.78 -7.44 44.81
CA MET A 1 34.39 -7.44 44.30
C MET A 1 34.21 -6.82 42.89
N SER A 2 35.23 -6.23 42.26
CA SER A 2 35.07 -5.47 41.01
C SER A 2 34.94 -6.33 39.73
N ASP A 3 35.64 -7.46 39.65
CA ASP A 3 35.79 -8.17 38.37
C ASP A 3 34.54 -8.98 37.95
N ARG A 4 33.84 -9.60 38.92
CA ARG A 4 32.56 -10.28 38.67
C ARG A 4 31.44 -9.30 38.34
N ALA A 5 31.41 -8.15 39.02
CA ALA A 5 30.46 -7.08 38.75
C ALA A 5 30.69 -6.49 37.34
N ASN A 6 31.93 -6.19 36.96
CA ASN A 6 32.26 -5.71 35.61
C ASN A 6 31.88 -6.71 34.52
N ARG A 7 32.11 -8.00 34.71
CA ARG A 7 31.68 -9.03 33.74
C ARG A 7 30.15 -9.10 33.61
N ILE A 8 29.40 -8.94 34.69
CA ILE A 8 27.93 -8.87 34.65
C ILE A 8 27.49 -7.61 33.92
N THR A 9 28.08 -6.46 34.22
CA THR A 9 27.79 -5.18 33.55
C THR A 9 28.05 -5.25 32.06
N ILE A 10 29.20 -5.80 31.62
CA ILE A 10 29.53 -5.96 30.20
C ILE A 10 28.51 -6.87 29.49
N ARG A 11 28.10 -7.99 30.11
CA ARG A 11 27.08 -8.88 29.54
C ARG A 11 25.73 -8.19 29.39
N ILE A 12 25.32 -7.39 30.37
CA ILE A 12 24.07 -6.60 30.30
C ILE A 12 24.17 -5.60 29.16
N ILE A 13 25.28 -4.87 29.02
CA ILE A 13 25.48 -3.91 27.93
C ILE A 13 25.38 -4.60 26.57
N ILE A 14 26.02 -5.75 26.38
CA ILE A 14 25.96 -6.50 25.11
C ILE A 14 24.51 -6.92 24.81
N VAL A 15 23.77 -7.44 25.79
CA VAL A 15 22.36 -7.82 25.60
C VAL A 15 21.51 -6.60 25.21
N LEU A 16 21.71 -5.46 25.88
CA LEU A 16 20.99 -4.23 25.56
C LEU A 16 21.31 -3.72 24.14
N ILE A 17 22.57 -3.83 23.71
CA ILE A 17 22.99 -3.46 22.35
C ILE A 17 22.30 -4.37 21.31
N VAL A 18 22.26 -5.69 21.54
CA VAL A 18 21.60 -6.64 20.63
C VAL A 18 20.10 -6.36 20.54
N ILE A 19 19.45 -6.08 21.67
CA ILE A 19 18.03 -5.70 21.70
C ILE A 19 17.81 -4.40 20.92
N PHE A 20 18.64 -3.39 21.15
CA PHE A 20 18.55 -2.10 20.46
C PHE A 20 18.65 -2.24 18.94
N PHE A 21 19.64 -2.99 18.43
CA PHE A 21 19.79 -3.22 16.98
C PHE A 21 18.65 -4.05 16.40
N SER A 22 18.13 -5.03 17.15
CA SER A 22 16.99 -5.85 16.70
C SER A 22 15.71 -5.02 16.57
N ILE A 23 15.45 -4.13 17.53
CA ILE A 23 14.28 -3.23 17.52
C ILE A 23 14.41 -2.20 16.39
N THR A 24 15.56 -1.50 16.31
CA THR A 24 15.77 -0.45 15.30
C THR A 24 15.78 -1.00 13.89
N GLY A 25 16.43 -2.15 13.66
CA GLY A 25 16.40 -2.85 12.38
C GLY A 25 15.00 -3.32 12.00
N GLY A 26 14.23 -3.82 12.97
CA GLY A 26 12.83 -4.22 12.76
C GLY A 26 11.93 -3.04 12.37
N ILE A 27 12.07 -1.90 13.06
CA ILE A 27 11.31 -0.67 12.74
C ILE A 27 11.66 -0.17 11.33
N TRP A 28 12.94 -0.13 11.00
CA TRP A 28 13.37 0.31 9.68
C TRP A 28 12.89 -0.63 8.57
N GLY A 29 13.09 -1.94 8.72
CA GLY A 29 12.61 -2.92 7.75
C GLY A 29 11.09 -2.90 7.57
N TYR A 30 10.33 -2.64 8.63
CA TYR A 30 8.89 -2.44 8.56
C TYR A 30 8.51 -1.18 7.78
N HIS A 31 9.21 -0.07 8.01
CA HIS A 31 8.99 1.18 7.28
C HIS A 31 9.28 1.01 5.77
N GLU A 32 10.41 0.40 5.42
CA GLU A 32 10.77 0.11 4.03
C GLU A 32 9.73 -0.82 3.37
N TYR A 33 9.27 -1.86 4.07
CA TYR A 33 8.22 -2.73 3.54
C TYR A 33 6.91 -1.95 3.28
N MET A 34 6.46 -1.13 4.23
CA MET A 34 5.19 -0.38 4.10
C MET A 34 5.22 0.71 3.03
N THR A 35 6.40 1.05 2.51
CA THR A 35 6.59 2.01 1.42
C THR A 35 7.04 1.34 0.12
N SER A 36 7.30 0.02 0.14
CA SER A 36 7.72 -0.75 -1.03
C SER A 36 6.60 -0.96 -2.05
N ASP A 37 6.96 -1.06 -3.33
CA ASP A 37 6.02 -1.31 -4.42
C ASP A 37 5.22 -2.61 -4.25
N VAL A 38 5.85 -3.65 -3.72
CA VAL A 38 5.17 -4.93 -3.42
C VAL A 38 4.03 -4.73 -2.42
N HIS A 39 4.23 -3.87 -1.41
CA HIS A 39 3.18 -3.54 -0.46
C HIS A 39 2.11 -2.65 -1.12
N LEU A 40 2.52 -1.61 -1.84
CA LEU A 40 1.59 -0.65 -2.44
C LEU A 40 0.72 -1.28 -3.53
N SER A 41 1.26 -2.18 -4.34
CA SER A 41 0.48 -2.98 -5.31
C SER A 41 -0.62 -3.82 -4.61
N ARG A 42 -0.32 -4.40 -3.44
CA ARG A 42 -1.32 -5.11 -2.62
C ARG A 42 -2.37 -4.15 -2.05
N VAL A 43 -1.97 -2.97 -1.61
CA VAL A 43 -2.90 -1.94 -1.13
C VAL A 43 -3.84 -1.48 -2.24
N VAL A 44 -3.32 -1.19 -3.44
CA VAL A 44 -4.12 -0.86 -4.63
C VAL A 44 -5.14 -1.97 -4.92
N THR A 45 -4.67 -3.22 -4.94
CA THR A 45 -5.53 -4.39 -5.17
C THR A 45 -6.64 -4.49 -4.13
N ALA A 46 -6.31 -4.29 -2.84
CA ALA A 46 -7.27 -4.38 -1.74
C ALA A 46 -8.31 -3.25 -1.79
N GLU A 47 -7.87 -2.00 -1.95
CA GLU A 47 -8.75 -0.83 -2.02
C GLU A 47 -9.66 -0.88 -3.25
N MET A 48 -9.16 -1.30 -4.41
CA MET A 48 -10.00 -1.51 -5.60
C MET A 48 -11.03 -2.61 -5.35
N ASN A 49 -10.62 -3.74 -4.78
CA ASN A 49 -11.56 -4.83 -4.48
C ASN A 49 -12.62 -4.43 -3.44
N GLN A 50 -12.27 -3.57 -2.48
CA GLN A 50 -13.21 -3.00 -1.52
C GLN A 50 -14.19 -2.05 -2.20
N LEU A 51 -13.70 -1.15 -3.06
CA LEU A 51 -14.53 -0.24 -3.86
C LEU A 51 -15.55 -1.03 -4.70
N LEU A 52 -15.08 -2.04 -5.43
CA LEU A 52 -15.91 -2.91 -6.27
C LEU A 52 -16.94 -3.68 -5.45
N SER A 53 -16.55 -4.29 -4.32
CA SER A 53 -17.51 -5.03 -3.48
C SER A 53 -18.56 -4.13 -2.83
N SER A 54 -18.21 -2.89 -2.50
CA SER A 54 -19.14 -1.95 -1.85
C SER A 54 -20.23 -1.46 -2.78
N GLN A 55 -19.99 -1.48 -4.10
CA GLN A 55 -20.90 -0.92 -5.11
C GLN A 55 -21.33 0.54 -4.81
N ASN A 56 -20.51 1.31 -4.09
CA ASN A 56 -20.80 2.69 -3.75
C ASN A 56 -20.59 3.60 -4.97
N HIS A 57 -21.66 3.83 -5.73
CA HIS A 57 -21.61 4.60 -6.97
C HIS A 57 -21.18 6.06 -6.78
N THR A 58 -21.44 6.68 -5.62
CA THR A 58 -20.97 8.04 -5.33
C THR A 58 -19.46 8.07 -5.23
N THR A 59 -18.86 7.09 -4.55
CA THR A 59 -17.40 6.96 -4.42
C THR A 59 -16.77 6.62 -5.76
N MET A 60 -17.34 5.68 -6.52
CA MET A 60 -16.87 5.34 -7.87
C MET A 60 -16.88 6.57 -8.79
N LYS A 61 -17.94 7.39 -8.76
CA LYS A 61 -18.03 8.62 -9.55
C LYS A 61 -16.98 9.65 -9.15
N LYS A 62 -16.70 9.78 -7.84
CA LYS A 62 -15.69 10.71 -7.33
C LYS A 62 -14.27 10.30 -7.74
N LEU A 63 -13.98 9.00 -7.76
CA LEU A 63 -12.65 8.48 -8.09
C LEU A 63 -12.43 8.33 -9.60
N ALA A 64 -13.49 8.22 -10.40
CA ALA A 64 -13.37 8.07 -11.84
C ALA A 64 -12.76 9.32 -12.50
N ALA A 65 -11.76 9.09 -13.35
CA ALA A 65 -11.07 10.10 -14.14
C ALA A 65 -11.99 10.92 -15.04
N ASN A 66 -13.03 10.28 -15.57
CA ASN A 66 -13.94 10.82 -16.57
C ASN A 66 -15.25 9.99 -16.61
N PRO A 67 -16.31 10.46 -17.31
CA PRO A 67 -17.58 9.73 -17.40
C PRO A 67 -17.46 8.32 -17.98
N LYS A 68 -16.55 8.08 -18.94
CA LYS A 68 -16.29 6.75 -19.52
C LYS A 68 -15.83 5.78 -18.44
N THR A 69 -14.87 6.19 -17.60
CA THR A 69 -14.36 5.39 -16.49
C THR A 69 -15.44 5.13 -15.46
N TYR A 70 -16.26 6.13 -15.14
CA TYR A 70 -17.38 5.93 -14.21
C TYR A 70 -18.37 4.88 -14.72
N GLN A 71 -18.77 4.94 -16.00
CA GLN A 71 -19.69 3.94 -16.57
C GLN A 71 -19.06 2.55 -16.58
N PHE A 72 -17.77 2.44 -16.87
CA PHE A 72 -17.04 1.18 -16.79
C PHE A 72 -17.07 0.59 -15.37
N LEU A 73 -16.76 1.39 -14.34
CA LEU A 73 -16.82 0.96 -12.94
C LEU A 73 -18.24 0.60 -12.51
N LYS A 74 -19.24 1.38 -12.93
CA LYS A 74 -20.65 1.14 -12.62
C LYS A 74 -21.17 -0.18 -13.20
N ASN A 75 -20.61 -0.64 -14.32
CA ASN A 75 -21.00 -1.91 -14.96
C ASN A 75 -20.36 -3.14 -14.30
N THR A 76 -19.53 -2.96 -13.27
CA THR A 76 -19.01 -4.06 -12.47
C THR A 76 -20.05 -4.55 -11.47
N THR A 77 -19.86 -5.76 -10.95
CA THR A 77 -20.68 -6.36 -9.89
C THR A 77 -19.91 -6.43 -8.58
N ALA A 78 -20.61 -6.64 -7.46
CA ALA A 78 -19.96 -6.82 -6.16
C ALA A 78 -19.00 -8.05 -6.11
N THR A 79 -19.18 -9.00 -7.02
CA THR A 79 -18.31 -10.18 -7.17
C THR A 79 -17.14 -9.94 -8.12
N THR A 80 -17.12 -8.83 -8.85
CA THR A 80 -16.01 -8.46 -9.72
C THR A 80 -14.78 -8.18 -8.86
N LYS A 81 -13.63 -8.75 -9.26
CA LYS A 81 -12.36 -8.58 -8.57
C LYS A 81 -11.27 -8.19 -9.54
N VAL A 82 -10.38 -7.32 -9.08
CA VAL A 82 -9.08 -7.13 -9.70
C VAL A 82 -8.10 -8.14 -9.12
N LYS A 83 -7.20 -8.62 -9.97
CA LYS A 83 -6.05 -9.45 -9.63
C LYS A 83 -4.85 -8.86 -10.36
N ASP A 84 -3.66 -9.13 -9.83
CA ASP A 84 -2.39 -8.84 -10.53
C ASP A 84 -2.20 -7.35 -10.84
N THR A 85 -2.20 -6.53 -9.79
CA THR A 85 -1.76 -5.14 -9.92
C THR A 85 -0.25 -5.12 -10.17
N SER A 86 0.18 -4.31 -11.14
CA SER A 86 1.59 -4.12 -11.48
C SER A 86 2.39 -3.54 -10.31
N ASP A 87 3.72 -3.50 -10.47
CA ASP A 87 4.55 -2.58 -9.70
C ASP A 87 4.29 -1.13 -10.14
N TYR A 88 4.97 -0.16 -9.51
CA TYR A 88 4.89 1.25 -9.89
C TYR A 88 5.09 1.42 -11.41
N GLN A 89 4.19 2.15 -12.06
CA GLN A 89 4.26 2.40 -13.51
C GLN A 89 4.50 3.86 -13.85
N MET A 90 3.87 4.77 -13.11
CA MET A 90 3.81 6.18 -13.48
C MET A 90 3.46 7.07 -12.28
N GLN A 91 3.58 8.38 -12.47
CA GLN A 91 3.13 9.38 -11.50
C GLN A 91 2.23 10.42 -12.17
N LEU A 92 1.17 10.82 -11.48
CA LEU A 92 0.28 11.91 -11.89
C LEU A 92 0.01 12.83 -10.70
N ASN A 93 0.38 14.11 -10.78
CA ASN A 93 0.14 15.11 -9.74
C ASN A 93 0.55 14.66 -8.32
N HIS A 94 1.75 14.06 -8.19
CA HIS A 94 2.27 13.47 -6.95
C HIS A 94 1.51 12.23 -6.44
N TRP A 95 0.69 11.60 -7.28
CA TRP A 95 0.07 10.32 -6.98
C TRP A 95 0.77 9.22 -7.74
N ASP A 96 1.07 8.14 -7.02
CA ASP A 96 1.75 6.98 -7.58
C ASP A 96 0.72 6.12 -8.31
N GLY A 97 1.03 5.79 -9.56
CA GLY A 97 0.16 5.13 -10.52
C GLY A 97 0.55 3.68 -10.73
N TYR A 98 -0.43 2.80 -10.59
CA TYR A 98 -0.33 1.37 -10.76
C TYR A 98 -1.38 0.92 -11.78
N THR A 99 -1.10 -0.13 -12.54
CA THR A 99 -2.06 -0.68 -13.49
C THR A 99 -2.59 -2.02 -12.96
N THR A 100 -3.90 -2.20 -13.02
CA THR A 100 -4.56 -3.46 -12.66
C THR A 100 -5.49 -3.90 -13.77
N ILE A 101 -5.81 -5.20 -13.83
CA ILE A 101 -6.74 -5.72 -14.84
C ILE A 101 -8.13 -5.89 -14.21
N LEU A 102 -9.12 -5.24 -14.83
CA LEU A 102 -10.52 -5.32 -14.47
C LEU A 102 -11.34 -5.71 -15.70
N ASN A 103 -12.06 -6.84 -15.65
CA ASN A 103 -12.88 -7.34 -16.76
C ASN A 103 -12.15 -7.25 -18.13
N THR A 104 -10.92 -7.77 -18.20
CA THR A 104 -10.04 -7.79 -19.39
C THR A 104 -9.47 -6.44 -19.85
N ARG A 105 -9.77 -5.33 -19.15
CA ARG A 105 -9.18 -4.02 -19.46
C ARG A 105 -8.13 -3.61 -18.43
N GLY A 106 -7.07 -2.96 -18.92
CA GLY A 106 -6.13 -2.24 -18.08
C GLY A 106 -6.80 -1.02 -17.46
N VAL A 107 -6.59 -0.84 -16.16
CA VAL A 107 -7.10 0.28 -15.37
C VAL A 107 -5.96 0.85 -14.57
N ASP A 108 -5.67 2.13 -14.78
CA ASP A 108 -4.70 2.87 -14.01
C ASP A 108 -5.36 3.38 -12.72
N VAL A 109 -4.71 3.08 -11.61
CA VAL A 109 -5.16 3.43 -10.26
C VAL A 109 -4.07 4.27 -9.61
N TYR A 110 -4.43 5.50 -9.29
CA TYR A 110 -3.54 6.46 -8.65
C TYR A 110 -3.85 6.53 -7.16
N ILE A 111 -2.82 6.32 -6.34
CA ILE A 111 -2.91 6.39 -4.88
C ILE A 111 -2.12 7.58 -4.36
N ALA A 112 -2.54 8.08 -3.21
CA ALA A 112 -1.75 9.05 -2.45
C ALA A 112 -1.60 8.60 -1.01
N HIS A 113 -0.44 8.90 -0.45
CA HIS A 113 -0.19 8.83 0.98
C HIS A 113 -1.10 9.79 1.72
N VAL A 114 -1.74 9.32 2.80
CA VAL A 114 -2.65 10.14 3.61
C VAL A 114 -2.05 10.39 5.00
N SER A 115 -1.59 9.34 5.66
CA SER A 115 -0.96 9.43 6.98
C SER A 115 -0.29 8.10 7.37
N GLY A 116 0.85 8.15 8.06
CA GLY A 116 1.54 6.95 8.55
C GLY A 116 1.85 5.94 7.44
N TYR A 117 1.23 4.77 7.47
CA TYR A 117 1.32 3.75 6.40
C TYR A 117 0.00 3.61 5.61
N THR A 118 -0.84 4.64 5.64
CA THR A 118 -2.15 4.66 4.99
C THR A 118 -2.07 5.31 3.62
N TRP A 119 -2.46 4.54 2.61
CA TRP A 119 -2.57 4.98 1.23
C TRP A 119 -4.02 4.85 0.76
N LYS A 120 -4.46 5.78 -0.09
CA LYS A 120 -5.85 5.80 -0.60
C LYS A 120 -5.89 6.12 -2.09
N ILE A 121 -6.83 5.48 -2.78
CA ILE A 121 -7.14 5.78 -4.18
C ILE A 121 -7.62 7.22 -4.30
N LYS A 122 -7.03 7.95 -5.24
CA LYS A 122 -7.40 9.33 -5.60
C LYS A 122 -8.02 9.40 -6.98
N ARG A 123 -7.61 8.55 -7.90
CA ARG A 123 -8.10 8.53 -9.28
C ARG A 123 -8.04 7.13 -9.86
N ILE A 124 -9.02 6.80 -10.71
CA ILE A 124 -9.08 5.57 -11.49
C ILE A 124 -9.34 5.96 -12.94
N GLU A 125 -8.58 5.41 -13.87
CA GLU A 125 -8.66 5.70 -15.30
C GLU A 125 -8.61 4.41 -16.13
N VAL A 126 -9.61 4.22 -16.99
CA VAL A 126 -9.62 3.08 -17.92
C VAL A 126 -8.80 3.43 -19.14
N GLN A 127 -7.85 2.56 -19.49
CA GLN A 127 -7.03 2.68 -20.69
C GLN A 127 -7.88 2.63 -21.99
#